data_AF-A0A7S0WGI1-F1
#
_entry.id   AF-A0A7S0WGI1-F1
#
_cell.length_a   1.000
_cell.length_b   1.000
_cell.length_c   1.000
_cell.angle_alpha   90.00
_cell.angle_beta   90.00
_cell.angle_gamma   90.00
#
_symmetry.space_group_name_H-M   'P 1'
#
loop_
_entity.id
_entity.type
_entity.pdbx_description
1 polymer ?
#
loop_
_entity_poly.entity_id
_entity_poly.type
_entity_poly.pdbx_seq_one_letter_code
_entity_poly.pdbx_strand_id
1 'polypeptide(L)'
;DAINQELGPIGSELGELHQQGQLDSFGKYLYGVVLLDRDRKAEAAAVLTESVTEYPWHWGAWQALQGLCHDLEQVETMGIPRHWMWDFFVAALCLELQQNTK
;
A
#
# COMPACT_ATOMS: atom_id res chain seq x y z
N ASP A 1 4.51 -23.44 8.97
CA ASP A 1 4.24 -22.00 9.04
C ASP A 1 3.17 -21.71 10.08
N ALA A 2 3.42 -20.74 10.97
CA ALA A 2 2.41 -20.31 11.94
C ALA A 2 1.37 -19.46 11.19
N ILE A 3 0.13 -19.93 11.13
CA ILE A 3 -0.98 -19.17 10.53
C ILE A 3 -1.44 -18.14 11.57
N ASN A 4 -1.35 -16.86 11.25
CA ASN A 4 -1.86 -15.80 12.11
C ASN A 4 -3.40 -15.84 12.09
N GLN A 5 -4.00 -16.33 13.18
CA GLN A 5 -5.45 -16.53 13.31
C GLN A 5 -6.23 -15.21 13.35
N GLU A 6 -5.58 -14.11 13.71
CA GLU A 6 -6.21 -12.79 13.83
C GLU A 6 -6.34 -12.07 12.48
N LEU A 7 -5.60 -12.50 11.45
CA LEU A 7 -5.70 -11.89 10.11
C LEU A 7 -7.13 -11.98 9.57
N GLY A 8 -7.81 -13.10 9.83
CA GLY A 8 -9.19 -13.39 9.44
C GLY A 8 -10.18 -12.33 9.93
N PRO A 9 -10.40 -12.24 11.26
CA PRO A 9 -11.31 -11.27 11.86
C PRO A 9 -10.93 -9.81 11.54
N ILE A 10 -9.66 -9.44 11.72
CA ILE A 10 -9.19 -8.05 11.53
C ILE A 10 -9.43 -7.59 10.09
N GLY A 11 -9.16 -8.46 9.10
CA GLY A 11 -9.39 -8.11 7.70
C GLY A 11 -10.85 -7.89 7.35
N SER A 12 -11.78 -8.59 8.01
CA SER A 12 -13.22 -8.38 7.80
C SER A 12 -13.68 -7.07 8.43
N GLU A 13 -13.30 -6.81 9.68
CA GLU A 13 -13.63 -5.57 10.39
C GLU A 13 -13.10 -4.33 9.66
N LEU A 14 -11.82 -4.35 9.29
CA LEU A 14 -11.21 -3.25 8.53
C LEU A 14 -11.87 -3.07 7.16
N GLY A 15 -12.26 -4.17 6.49
CA GLY A 15 -12.97 -4.10 5.22
C GLY A 15 -14.33 -3.43 5.33
N GLU A 16 -15.10 -3.72 6.38
CA GLU A 16 -16.39 -3.07 6.65
C GLU A 16 -16.21 -1.57 6.96
N LEU A 17 -15.23 -1.22 7.79
CA LEU A 17 -14.93 0.18 8.11
C LEU A 17 -14.43 0.95 6.88
N HIS A 18 -13.66 0.32 5.99
CA HIS A 18 -13.20 0.92 4.74
C HIS A 18 -14.38 1.23 3.81
N GLN A 19 -15.29 0.28 3.63
CA GLN A 19 -16.51 0.47 2.82
C GLN A 19 -17.43 1.56 3.37
N GLN A 20 -17.44 1.75 4.68
CA GLN A 20 -18.20 2.81 5.35
C GLN A 20 -17.47 4.17 5.34
N GLY A 21 -16.25 4.25 4.79
CA GLY A 21 -15.43 5.46 4.77
C GLY A 21 -14.95 5.90 6.15
N GLN A 22 -14.87 4.97 7.12
CA GLN A 22 -14.51 5.25 8.51
C GLN A 22 -13.03 5.03 8.84
N LEU A 23 -12.25 4.49 7.90
CA LEU A 23 -10.81 4.36 8.08
C LEU A 23 -10.08 5.67 7.78
N ASP A 24 -9.24 6.08 8.72
CA ASP A 24 -8.21 7.08 8.49
C ASP A 24 -7.03 6.51 7.67
N SER A 25 -6.03 7.34 7.39
CA SER A 25 -4.88 6.94 6.59
C SER A 25 -4.07 5.79 7.20
N PHE A 26 -4.00 5.69 8.54
CA PHE A 26 -3.31 4.61 9.23
C PHE A 26 -4.11 3.31 9.22
N GLY A 27 -5.43 3.39 9.37
CA GLY A 27 -6.35 2.27 9.20
C GLY A 27 -6.32 1.71 7.78
N LYS A 28 -6.29 2.58 6.77
CA LYS A 28 -6.11 2.19 5.35
C LYS A 28 -4.78 1.50 5.14
N TYR A 29 -3.69 2.02 5.71
CA TYR A 29 -2.39 1.34 5.66
C TYR A 29 -2.46 -0.08 6.24
N LEU A 30 -3.00 -0.22 7.46
CA LEU A 30 -3.11 -1.52 8.12
C LEU A 30 -3.97 -2.49 7.30
N TYR A 31 -5.09 -2.01 6.77
CA TYR A 31 -5.95 -2.81 5.90
C TYR A 31 -5.22 -3.25 4.63
N GLY A 32 -4.47 -2.36 3.99
CA GLY A 32 -3.61 -2.67 2.86
C GLY A 32 -2.59 -3.78 3.16
N VAL A 33 -1.95 -3.74 4.33
CA VAL A 33 -1.03 -4.80 4.78
C VAL A 33 -1.76 -6.13 5.00
N VAL A 34 -2.95 -6.12 5.61
CA VAL A 34 -3.75 -7.34 5.76
C VAL A 34 -4.18 -7.92 4.41
N LEU A 35 -4.48 -7.07 3.42
CA LEU A 35 -4.78 -7.50 2.06
C LEU A 35 -3.55 -8.12 1.36
N LEU A 36 -2.35 -7.57 1.59
CA LEU A 36 -1.09 -8.14 1.10
C LEU A 36 -0.85 -9.55 1.66
N ASP A 37 -1.02 -9.73 2.97
CA ASP A 37 -0.87 -11.04 3.63
C ASP A 37 -1.89 -12.08 3.13
N ARG A 38 -2.98 -11.63 2.51
CA ARG A 38 -4.01 -12.46 1.87
C ARG A 38 -3.88 -12.56 0.35
N ASP A 39 -2.77 -12.09 -0.22
CA ASP A 39 -2.50 -12.09 -1.67
C ASP A 39 -3.51 -11.29 -2.53
N ARG A 40 -4.25 -10.35 -1.91
CA ARG A 40 -5.22 -9.47 -2.58
C ARG A 40 -4.55 -8.20 -3.10
N LYS A 41 -3.54 -8.37 -3.96
CA LYS A 41 -2.60 -7.31 -4.38
C LYS A 41 -3.24 -6.09 -5.03
N ALA A 42 -4.21 -6.28 -5.92
CA ALA A 42 -4.87 -5.17 -6.61
C ALA A 42 -5.66 -4.28 -5.63
N GLU A 43 -6.34 -4.89 -4.68
CA GLU A 43 -7.10 -4.17 -3.64
C GLU A 43 -6.16 -3.51 -2.64
N ALA A 44 -5.07 -4.18 -2.26
CA ALA A 44 -4.03 -3.60 -1.44
C ALA A 44 -3.44 -2.34 -2.09
N ALA A 45 -3.13 -2.37 -3.38
CA ALA A 45 -2.59 -1.22 -4.11
C ALA A 45 -3.55 -0.02 -4.08
N ALA A 46 -4.85 -0.24 -4.28
CA ALA A 46 -5.86 0.81 -4.22
C ALA A 46 -5.95 1.43 -2.81
N VAL A 47 -6.07 0.61 -1.77
CA VAL A 47 -6.17 1.10 -0.38
C VAL A 47 -4.89 1.79 0.08
N LEU A 48 -3.72 1.27 -0.29
CA LEU A 48 -2.43 1.88 0.03
C LEU A 48 -2.24 3.22 -0.71
N THR A 49 -2.74 3.33 -1.94
CA THR A 49 -2.79 4.60 -2.69
C THR A 49 -3.61 5.65 -1.95
N GLU A 50 -4.76 5.28 -1.39
CA GLU A 50 -5.56 6.18 -0.54
C GLU A 50 -4.77 6.61 0.71
N SER A 51 -4.11 5.66 1.39
CA SER A 51 -3.31 5.92 2.60
C SER A 51 -2.19 6.94 2.36
N VAL A 52 -1.36 6.73 1.31
CA VAL A 52 -0.25 7.64 0.98
C VAL A 52 -0.75 8.99 0.47
N THR A 53 -1.93 9.05 -0.13
CA THR A 53 -2.55 10.30 -0.60
C THR A 53 -3.04 11.13 0.58
N GLU A 54 -3.67 10.50 1.57
CA GLU A 54 -4.21 11.19 2.76
C GLU A 54 -3.13 11.57 3.77
N TYR A 55 -2.08 10.75 3.92
CA TYR A 55 -0.97 11.05 4.81
C TYR A 55 0.39 10.69 4.20
N PRO A 56 0.94 11.57 3.34
CA PRO A 56 2.16 11.29 2.58
C PRO A 56 3.42 11.08 3.43
N TRP A 57 3.46 11.52 4.69
CA TRP A 57 4.64 11.37 5.55
C TRP A 57 4.85 9.95 6.08
N HIS A 58 3.86 9.07 5.95
CA HIS A 58 3.97 7.71 6.44
C HIS A 58 4.74 6.82 5.45
N TRP A 59 6.06 6.74 5.64
CA TRP A 59 6.95 5.95 4.78
C TRP A 59 6.57 4.46 4.72
N GLY A 60 6.05 3.88 5.81
CA GLY A 60 5.60 2.49 5.81
C GLY A 60 4.55 2.18 4.74
N ALA A 61 3.61 3.10 4.49
CA ALA A 61 2.62 2.94 3.42
C ALA A 61 3.23 3.00 2.02
N TRP A 62 4.21 3.88 1.81
CA TRP A 62 4.98 3.92 0.56
C TRP A 62 5.78 2.64 0.32
N GLN A 63 6.42 2.09 1.35
CA GLN A 63 7.16 0.83 1.24
C GLN A 63 6.25 -0.36 0.93
N ALA A 64 5.08 -0.43 1.58
CA ALA A 64 4.08 -1.46 1.29
C ALA A 64 3.56 -1.35 -0.16
N LEU A 65 3.34 -0.13 -0.65
CA LEU A 65 2.95 0.12 -2.04
C LEU A 65 4.08 -0.21 -3.02
N GLN A 66 5.33 0.09 -2.66
CA GLN A 66 6.53 -0.17 -3.47
C GLN A 66 6.64 -1.65 -3.84
N GLY A 67 6.40 -2.55 -2.89
CA GLY A 67 6.42 -4.01 -3.12
C GLY A 67 5.31 -4.53 -4.07
N LEU A 68 4.36 -3.68 -4.45
CA LEU A 68 3.30 -3.97 -5.43
C LEU A 68 3.58 -3.39 -6.82
N CYS A 69 4.62 -2.56 -6.97
CA CYS A 69 4.93 -1.88 -8.21
C CYS A 69 5.97 -2.67 -9.02
N HIS A 70 5.71 -2.89 -10.30
CA HIS A 70 6.62 -3.62 -11.20
C HIS A 70 7.29 -2.73 -12.25
N ASP A 71 6.76 -1.53 -12.44
CA ASP A 71 7.35 -0.50 -13.29
C ASP A 71 6.87 0.89 -12.82
N LEU A 72 7.51 1.94 -13.34
CA LEU A 72 7.16 3.31 -13.02
C LEU A 72 5.88 3.79 -13.72
N GLU A 73 5.57 3.25 -14.90
CA GLU A 73 4.41 3.65 -15.70
C GLU A 73 3.11 3.35 -14.94
N GLN A 74 3.04 2.17 -14.32
CA GLN A 74 1.93 1.75 -13.45
C GLN A 74 1.69 2.75 -12.32
N VAL A 75 2.75 3.23 -11.65
CA VAL A 75 2.62 4.19 -10.55
C VAL A 75 2.11 5.54 -11.06
N GLU A 76 2.58 6.01 -12.21
CA GLU A 76 2.09 7.26 -12.80
C GLU A 76 0.58 7.22 -13.09
N THR A 77 0.03 6.04 -13.40
CA THR A 77 -1.41 5.86 -13.60
C THR A 77 -2.25 5.87 -12.32
N MET A 78 -1.63 5.73 -11.13
CA MET A 78 -2.34 5.68 -9.84
C MET A 78 -2.87 7.05 -9.38
N GLY A 79 -2.46 8.15 -10.02
CA GLY A 79 -3.00 9.48 -9.74
C GLY A 79 -2.62 10.04 -8.37
N ILE A 80 -1.56 9.53 -7.74
CA ILE A 80 -1.08 10.00 -6.44
C ILE A 80 -0.61 11.46 -6.55
N PRO A 81 -1.06 12.38 -5.66
CA PRO A 81 -0.57 13.75 -5.69
C PRO A 81 0.95 13.83 -5.52
N ARG A 82 1.60 14.71 -6.31
CA ARG A 82 3.05 14.93 -6.27
C ARG A 82 3.47 15.75 -5.04
N HIS A 83 3.39 15.13 -3.87
CA HIS A 83 4.03 15.59 -2.64
C HIS A 83 5.53 15.29 -2.68
N TRP A 84 6.39 16.00 -1.93
CA TRP A 84 7.84 15.78 -1.97
C TRP A 84 8.28 14.34 -1.61
N MET A 85 7.45 13.60 -0.88
CA MET A 85 7.65 12.17 -0.59
C MET A 85 7.60 11.28 -1.86
N TRP A 86 6.92 11.75 -2.91
CA TRP A 86 6.90 11.11 -4.22
C TRP A 86 8.31 10.91 -4.78
N ASP A 87 9.17 11.93 -4.65
CA ASP A 87 10.54 11.86 -5.18
C ASP A 87 11.37 10.79 -4.46
N PHE A 88 11.17 10.64 -3.15
CA PHE A 88 11.76 9.57 -2.35
C PHE A 88 11.22 8.20 -2.75
N PHE A 89 9.90 8.10 -2.95
CA PHE A 89 9.26 6.87 -3.40
C PHE A 89 9.78 6.42 -4.78
N VAL A 90 9.81 7.32 -5.77
CA VAL A 90 10.32 7.01 -7.11
C VAL A 90 11.79 6.58 -7.07
N ALA A 91 12.62 7.28 -6.29
CA ALA A 91 14.02 6.89 -6.12
C ALA A 91 14.16 5.49 -5.49
N ALA A 92 13.37 5.18 -4.46
CA ALA A 92 13.36 3.87 -3.81
C ALA A 92 12.89 2.76 -4.77
N LEU A 93 11.80 2.99 -5.51
CA LEU A 93 11.28 2.05 -6.49
C LEU A 93 12.29 1.79 -7.62
N CYS A 94 12.93 2.82 -8.16
CA CYS A 94 14.00 2.67 -9.16
C CYS A 94 15.12 1.74 -8.67
N LEU A 95 15.53 1.87 -7.41
CA LEU A 95 16.55 1.00 -6.82
C LEU A 95 16.07 -0.45 -6.70
N GLU A 96 14.83 -0.67 -6.29
CA GLU A 96 14.24 -2.02 -6.19
C GLU A 96 14.09 -2.69 -7.56
N LEU A 97 13.61 -1.95 -8.57
CA LEU A 97 13.48 -2.46 -9.94
C LEU A 97 14.85 -2.82 -10.55
N GLN A 98 15.90 -2.05 -10.26
CA GLN A 98 17.28 -2.39 -10.66
C GLN A 98 17.79 -3.66 -9.95
N GLN A 99 17.37 -3.92 -8.71
CA GLN A 99 17.74 -5.13 -7.98
C GLN A 99 17.05 -6.39 -8.50
N ASN A 100 15.91 -6.26 -9.21
CA ASN A 100 15.19 -7.38 -9.84
C ASN A 100 15.77 -7.80 -11.22
N THR A 101 16.82 -7.15 -11.71
CA THR A 101 17.46 -7.46 -13.02
C THR A 101 18.76 -8.28 -12.87
N LYS A 102 18.87 -9.13 -11.83
CA LYS A 102 20.05 -9.99 -11.61
C LYS A 102 19.72 -11.47 -11.65
#